data_AF-X1FCD4-F1
#
_entry.id   AF-X1FCD4-F1
#
_cell.length_a   1.000
_cell.length_b   1.000
_cell.length_c   1.000
_cell.angle_alpha   90.00
_cell.angle_beta   90.00
_cell.angle_gamma   90.00
#
_symmetry.space_group_name_H-M   'P 1'
#
loop_
_entity.id
_entity.type
_entity.pdbx_description
1 polymer ?
#
loop_
_entity_poly.entity_id
_entity_poly.type
_entity_poly.pdbx_seq_one_letter_code
_entity_poly.pdbx_strand_id
1 'polypeptide(L)'
;DYYRPSGEPVVFKNPMRFKNAKLDSIIERIQGLDFDDPKCLELGLEYVKLCVEEMPLIPLMSYNVFTVCDEYYWEGFPTFENPYTNPVPNWANSKYMFPMIRPKTTE
;
A
#
# COMPACT_ATOMS: atom_id res chain seq x y z
N ASP A 1 16.75 6.94 -11.35
CA ASP A 1 15.92 7.18 -10.14
C ASP A 1 15.79 5.99 -9.20
N TYR A 2 15.71 4.76 -9.71
CA TYR A 2 15.46 3.57 -8.88
C TYR A 2 16.70 2.77 -8.49
N TYR A 3 17.91 3.15 -8.90
CA TYR A 3 19.15 2.43 -8.57
C TYR A 3 20.25 3.40 -8.16
N ARG A 4 21.02 2.98 -7.16
CA ARG A 4 22.26 3.63 -6.71
C ARG A 4 23.32 2.52 -6.55
N PRO A 5 24.60 2.77 -6.89
CA PRO A 5 25.68 1.80 -6.68
C PRO A 5 26.08 1.68 -5.21
N SER A 6 26.72 0.58 -4.84
CA SER A 6 27.28 0.37 -3.51
C SER A 6 28.22 1.50 -3.12
N GLY A 7 28.14 1.95 -1.86
CA GLY A 7 28.85 3.13 -1.37
C GLY A 7 28.02 4.42 -1.38
N GLU A 8 26.91 4.47 -2.13
CA GLU A 8 25.94 5.56 -2.06
C GLU A 8 24.74 5.19 -1.16
N PRO A 9 24.05 6.16 -0.52
CA PRO A 9 22.77 5.92 0.12
C PRO A 9 21.77 5.25 -0.82
N VAL A 10 21.01 4.28 -0.29
CA VAL A 10 20.01 3.54 -1.08
C VAL A 10 18.82 4.43 -1.46
N VAL A 11 18.13 4.06 -2.53
CA VAL A 11 16.81 4.61 -2.84
C VAL A 11 15.77 3.82 -2.04
N PHE A 12 14.89 4.49 -1.31
CA PHE A 12 13.87 3.84 -0.48
C PHE A 12 12.99 2.84 -1.26
N LYS A 13 12.75 3.11 -2.55
CA LYS A 13 11.95 2.25 -3.44
C LYS A 13 12.67 0.96 -3.89
N ASN A 14 14.00 0.88 -3.76
CA ASN A 14 14.81 -0.26 -4.19
C ASN A 14 16.01 -0.46 -3.23
N PRO A 15 15.75 -0.76 -1.95
CA PRO A 15 16.81 -0.89 -0.94
C PRO A 15 17.74 -2.08 -1.20
N MET A 16 17.23 -3.12 -1.87
CA MET A 16 17.98 -4.31 -2.30
C MET A 16 18.89 -4.06 -3.49
N ARG A 17 18.81 -2.89 -4.15
CA ARG A 17 19.56 -2.53 -5.36
C ARG A 17 19.38 -3.55 -6.49
N PHE A 18 18.17 -4.10 -6.61
CA PHE A 18 17.85 -5.02 -7.68
C PHE A 18 17.85 -4.28 -9.03
N LYS A 19 18.47 -4.86 -10.05
CA LYS A 19 18.57 -4.29 -11.40
C LYS A 19 18.16 -5.34 -12.41
N ASN A 20 17.10 -5.07 -13.17
CA ASN A 20 16.58 -6.01 -14.16
C ASN A 20 15.86 -5.23 -15.29
N ALA A 21 16.33 -5.39 -16.53
CA ALA A 21 15.80 -4.63 -17.67
C ALA A 21 14.33 -4.96 -17.99
N LYS A 22 13.87 -6.18 -17.68
CA LYS A 22 12.46 -6.58 -17.85
C LYS A 22 11.58 -5.89 -16.82
N LEU A 23 12.05 -5.74 -15.58
CA LEU A 23 11.35 -4.96 -14.56
C LEU A 23 11.21 -3.49 -14.99
N ASP A 24 12.28 -2.89 -15.50
CA ASP A 24 12.25 -1.51 -16.00
C ASP A 24 11.18 -1.34 -17.08
N SER A 25 11.14 -2.26 -18.06
CA SER A 25 10.13 -2.25 -19.12
C SER A 25 8.69 -2.39 -18.62
N ILE A 26 8.44 -3.23 -17.60
CA ILE A 26 7.11 -3.37 -17.00
C ILE A 26 6.69 -2.06 -16.31
N ILE A 27 7.59 -1.44 -15.55
CA ILE A 27 7.33 -0.17 -14.84
C ILE A 27 7.02 0.95 -15.84
N GLU A 28 7.81 1.08 -16.90
CA GLU A 28 7.59 2.12 -17.92
C GLU A 28 6.24 1.94 -18.63
N ARG A 29 5.87 0.69 -18.96
CA ARG A 29 4.58 0.38 -19.61
C ARG A 29 3.40 0.70 -18.70
N ILE A 30 3.43 0.32 -17.43
CA ILE A 30 2.29 0.52 -16.52
C ILE A 30 2.11 1.99 -16.14
N GLN A 31 3.20 2.77 -16.06
CA GLN A 31 3.15 4.21 -15.77
C GLN A 31 2.44 5.03 -16.85
N GLY A 32 2.38 4.52 -18.09
CA GLY A 32 1.68 5.17 -19.20
C GLY A 32 0.19 4.82 -19.30
N LEU A 33 -0.34 4.00 -18.40
CA LEU A 33 -1.75 3.57 -18.43
C LEU A 33 -2.60 4.35 -17.43
N ASP A 34 -3.88 4.51 -17.76
CA ASP A 34 -4.87 4.93 -16.77
C ASP A 34 -5.04 3.88 -15.68
N PHE A 35 -5.43 4.32 -14.49
CA PHE A 35 -5.55 3.45 -13.31
C PHE A 35 -6.46 2.24 -13.53
N ASP A 36 -7.54 2.42 -14.29
CA ASP A 36 -8.56 1.39 -14.56
C ASP A 36 -8.33 0.63 -15.88
N ASP A 37 -7.19 0.84 -16.56
CA ASP A 37 -6.90 0.12 -17.81
C ASP A 37 -6.71 -1.39 -17.53
N PRO A 38 -7.43 -2.29 -18.24
CA PRO A 38 -7.32 -3.74 -18.03
C PRO A 38 -5.89 -4.29 -18.24
N LYS A 39 -5.04 -3.63 -19.02
CA LYS A 39 -3.63 -4.02 -19.22
C LYS A 39 -2.79 -3.91 -17.96
N CYS A 40 -3.22 -3.11 -16.98
CA CYS A 40 -2.56 -3.06 -15.67
C CYS A 40 -2.54 -4.45 -15.01
N LEU A 41 -3.59 -5.26 -15.20
CA LEU A 41 -3.65 -6.62 -14.67
C LEU A 41 -2.63 -7.55 -15.37
N GLU A 42 -2.52 -7.44 -16.69
CA GLU A 42 -1.57 -8.23 -17.49
C GLU A 42 -0.11 -7.92 -17.07
N LEU A 43 0.22 -6.64 -16.96
CA LEU A 43 1.53 -6.17 -16.51
C LEU A 43 1.82 -6.56 -15.06
N GLY A 44 0.82 -6.49 -14.19
CA GLY A 44 0.93 -6.98 -12.80
C GLY A 44 1.27 -8.47 -12.75
N LEU A 45 0.67 -9.27 -13.62
CA LEU A 45 0.99 -10.71 -13.72
C LEU A 45 2.42 -10.94 -14.24
N GLU A 46 2.88 -10.17 -15.24
CA GLU A 46 4.28 -10.22 -15.70
C GLU A 46 5.26 -9.88 -14.58
N TYR A 47 4.95 -8.86 -13.77
CA TYR A 47 5.73 -8.46 -12.60
C TYR A 47 5.83 -9.59 -11.56
N VAL A 48 4.69 -10.19 -11.19
CA VAL A 48 4.67 -11.28 -10.19
C VAL A 48 5.48 -12.48 -10.66
N LYS A 49 5.37 -12.88 -11.94
CA LYS A 49 6.18 -13.97 -12.51
C LYS A 49 7.68 -13.67 -12.38
N LEU A 50 8.09 -12.46 -12.74
CA LEU A 50 9.49 -12.03 -12.62
C LEU A 50 9.96 -12.08 -11.15
N CYS A 51 9.14 -11.61 -10.21
CA CYS A 51 9.50 -11.63 -8.79
C CYS A 51 9.61 -13.06 -8.22
N VAL A 52 8.84 -14.02 -8.74
CA VAL A 52 8.96 -15.43 -8.36
C VAL A 52 10.25 -16.05 -8.93
N GLU A 53 10.60 -15.73 -10.18
CA GLU A 53 11.81 -16.24 -10.84
C GLU A 53 13.09 -15.69 -10.21
N GLU A 54 13.13 -14.38 -9.96
CA GLU A 54 14.36 -13.67 -9.55
C GLU A 54 14.48 -13.51 -8.03
N MET A 55 13.37 -13.66 -7.29
CA MET A 55 13.28 -13.48 -5.83
C MET A 55 14.05 -12.24 -5.29
N PRO A 56 13.86 -11.03 -5.85
CA PRO A 56 14.56 -9.84 -5.36
C PRO A 56 14.15 -9.44 -3.93
N LEU A 57 13.01 -9.99 -3.48
CA LEU A 57 12.41 -9.88 -2.17
C LEU A 57 11.63 -11.16 -1.90
N ILE A 58 11.60 -11.59 -0.63
CA ILE A 58 10.90 -12.80 -0.19
C ILE A 58 9.75 -12.37 0.72
N PRO A 59 8.51 -12.24 0.20
CA PRO A 59 7.35 -11.94 1.02
C PRO A 59 7.08 -13.10 1.98
N LEU A 60 7.02 -12.82 3.29
CA LEU A 60 6.79 -13.85 4.31
C LEU A 60 5.33 -13.93 4.74
N MET A 61 4.71 -12.79 5.02
CA MET A 61 3.32 -12.69 5.43
C MET A 61 2.75 -11.33 5.05
N SER A 62 1.43 -11.27 4.92
CA SER A 62 0.74 -9.99 4.87
C SER A 62 0.85 -9.30 6.23
N TYR A 63 1.11 -8.00 6.22
CA TYR A 63 1.11 -7.21 7.43
C TYR A 63 -0.33 -7.05 7.94
N ASN A 64 -0.64 -7.65 9.08
CA ASN A 64 -1.92 -7.45 9.74
C ASN A 64 -1.93 -6.06 10.38
N VAL A 65 -2.83 -5.20 9.90
CA VAL A 65 -2.99 -3.89 10.52
C VAL A 65 -3.96 -4.01 11.69
N PHE A 66 -3.43 -3.82 12.90
CA PHE A 66 -4.24 -3.77 14.11
C PHE A 66 -4.64 -2.32 14.37
N THR A 67 -5.92 -2.08 14.60
CA THR A 67 -6.41 -0.79 15.09
C THR A 67 -7.28 -1.01 16.29
N VAL A 68 -7.00 -0.26 17.35
CA VAL A 68 -7.81 -0.22 18.56
C VAL A 68 -8.42 1.17 18.64
N CYS A 69 -9.74 1.22 18.71
CA CYS A 69 -10.49 2.45 18.89
C CYS A 69 -11.02 2.49 20.31
N ASP A 70 -10.61 3.49 21.09
CA ASP A 70 -11.13 3.71 22.43
C ASP A 70 -12.49 4.41 22.35
N GLU A 71 -13.53 3.72 22.80
CA GLU A 71 -14.91 4.20 22.80
C GLU A 71 -15.37 4.84 24.11
N TYR A 72 -14.42 5.19 24.99
CA TYR A 72 -14.74 5.83 26.26
C TYR A 72 -15.32 7.24 26.06
N TYR A 73 -14.69 8.08 25.23
CA TYR A 73 -15.14 9.44 24.94
C TYR A 73 -15.73 9.64 23.55
N TRP A 74 -15.50 8.69 22.64
CA TRP A 74 -15.81 8.84 21.23
C TRP A 74 -16.57 7.62 20.73
N GLU A 75 -17.41 7.80 19.73
CA GLU A 75 -18.14 6.72 19.08
C GLU A 75 -18.22 6.92 17.57
N GLY A 76 -18.66 5.88 16.85
CA GLY A 76 -18.84 5.92 15.41
C GLY A 76 -17.58 5.59 14.59
N PHE A 77 -16.55 4.99 15.20
CA PHE A 77 -15.43 4.43 14.45
C PHE A 77 -15.91 3.36 13.44
N PRO A 78 -15.23 3.20 12.30
CA PRO A 78 -15.59 2.16 11.34
C PRO A 78 -15.35 0.76 11.95
N THR A 79 -16.31 -0.13 11.76
CA THR A 79 -16.22 -1.53 12.20
C THR A 79 -16.44 -2.45 11.00
N PHE A 80 -16.37 -3.77 11.23
CA PHE A 80 -16.74 -4.74 10.20
C PHE A 80 -18.22 -4.62 9.79
N GLU A 81 -19.10 -4.31 10.74
CA GLU A 81 -20.55 -4.13 10.52
C GLU A 81 -20.87 -2.80 9.82
N ASN A 82 -20.03 -1.78 10.00
CA ASN A 82 -20.16 -0.48 9.34
C ASN A 82 -18.82 0.00 8.75
N PRO A 83 -18.37 -0.58 7.62
CA PRO A 83 -17.03 -0.36 7.06
C PRO A 83 -16.97 0.87 6.14
N TYR A 84 -17.49 2.02 6.59
CA TYR A 84 -17.56 3.24 5.77
C TYR A 84 -16.18 3.82 5.41
N THR A 85 -15.13 3.44 6.14
CA THR A 85 -13.71 3.72 5.85
C THR A 85 -12.83 2.57 6.33
N ASN A 86 -11.58 2.52 5.87
CA ASN A 86 -10.53 1.70 6.52
C ASN A 86 -10.43 2.10 8.01
N PRO A 87 -10.26 1.18 8.97
CA PRO A 87 -10.15 1.53 10.40
C PRO A 87 -8.87 2.27 10.79
N VAL A 88 -7.85 2.29 9.94
CA VAL A 88 -6.55 2.89 10.24
C VAL A 88 -6.57 4.41 9.97
N PRO A 89 -6.32 5.28 10.96
CA PRO A 89 -6.39 6.73 10.78
C PRO A 89 -5.11 7.30 10.14
N ASN A 90 -4.73 6.81 8.96
CA ASN A 90 -3.55 7.27 8.22
C ASN A 90 -3.88 7.89 6.85
N TRP A 91 -2.95 8.69 6.35
CA TRP A 91 -2.99 9.32 5.02
C TRP A 91 -4.34 9.98 4.68
N ALA A 92 -4.87 9.71 3.48
CA ALA A 92 -6.15 10.25 3.03
C ALA A 92 -7.35 9.64 3.75
N ASN A 93 -7.20 8.55 4.52
CA ASN A 93 -8.32 7.90 5.18
C ASN A 93 -8.83 8.71 6.38
N SER A 94 -7.94 9.39 7.10
CA SER A 94 -8.30 10.25 8.24
C SER A 94 -9.32 11.33 7.87
N LYS A 95 -9.28 11.84 6.63
CA LYS A 95 -10.21 12.87 6.13
C LYS A 95 -11.65 12.37 5.98
N TYR A 96 -11.84 11.06 5.84
CA TYR A 96 -13.15 10.43 5.73
C TYR A 96 -13.63 9.88 7.07
N MET A 97 -12.70 9.40 7.91
CA MET A 97 -13.02 8.80 9.21
C MET A 97 -13.38 9.86 10.26
N PHE A 98 -12.53 10.86 10.47
CA PHE A 98 -12.70 11.82 11.57
C PHE A 98 -13.99 12.65 11.51
N PRO A 99 -14.53 13.04 10.33
CA PRO A 99 -15.83 13.72 10.27
C PRO A 99 -17.02 12.86 10.73
N MET A 100 -16.87 11.53 10.75
CA MET A 100 -17.95 10.60 11.10
C MET A 100 -17.93 10.23 12.60
N ILE A 101 -16.78 10.37 13.26
CA ILE A 101 -16.61 10.11 14.70
C ILE A 101 -17.20 11.27 15.51
N ARG A 102 -17.86 10.95 16.64
CA ARG A 102 -18.58 11.93 17.47
C ARG A 102 -18.26 11.73 18.94
N PRO A 103 -18.34 12.81 19.76
CA PRO A 103 -18.25 12.67 21.20
C PRO A 103 -19.40 11.79 21.69
N LYS A 104 -19.10 10.86 22.59
CA LYS A 104 -20.11 10.05 23.24
C LYS A 104 -20.85 10.93 24.25
N THR A 105 -22.17 11.03 24.12
CA THR A 105 -22.97 11.80 25.08
C THR A 105 -23.10 10.94 26.34
N THR A 106 -22.36 11.28 27.39
CA THR A 106 -22.57 10.67 28.72
C THR A 106 -23.87 11.21 29.30
N GLU A 107 -24.81 10.31 29.64
CA GLU A 107 -25.92 10.63 30.55
C GLU A 107 -25.42 11.07 31.93
#